data_AF-A0A5A8AM74-F1
#
_entry.id   AF-A0A5A8AM74-F1
#
_cell.length_a   1.000
_cell.length_b   1.000
_cell.length_c   1.000
_cell.angle_alpha   90.00
_cell.angle_beta   90.00
_cell.angle_gamma   90.00
#
_symmetry.space_group_name_H-M   'P 1'
#
loop_
_entity.id
_entity.type
_entity.pdbx_description
1 polymer ?
#
loop_
_entity_poly.entity_id
_entity_poly.type
_entity_poly.pdbx_seq_one_letter_code
_entity_poly.pdbx_strand_id
1 'polypeptide(L)'
;MEKIFTFETYQFDFAFIEHIKSLRISKGWSQEALSIEMGVATKFVGNVESYKQHQKYSTRHISLLAKAFGFKNISELMDFSTPEHDRIKVTVKQVYNESGTKVMESEVVGIEGVE
;
A
#
# COMPACT_ATOMS: atom_id res chain seq x y z
N MET A 1 18.45 -7.31 -11.57
CA MET A 1 18.45 -8.54 -10.73
C MET A 1 17.03 -8.80 -10.26
N GLU A 2 16.49 -10.01 -10.42
CA GLU A 2 15.15 -10.36 -9.94
C GLU A 2 15.22 -11.01 -8.56
N LYS A 3 14.26 -10.66 -7.68
CA LYS A 3 14.06 -11.32 -6.39
C LYS A 3 12.59 -11.61 -6.17
N ILE A 4 12.28 -12.79 -5.68
CA ILE A 4 10.94 -13.20 -5.26
C ILE A 4 11.00 -13.45 -3.76
N PHE A 5 10.01 -12.93 -3.03
CA PHE A 5 9.85 -13.20 -1.61
C PHE A 5 8.38 -13.27 -1.24
N THR A 6 8.12 -13.86 -0.09
CA THR A 6 6.78 -13.98 0.47
C THR A 6 6.72 -13.36 1.86
N PHE A 7 5.58 -12.79 2.21
CA PHE A 7 5.30 -12.33 3.58
C PHE A 7 3.84 -12.55 3.93
N GLU A 8 3.55 -12.63 5.22
CA GLU A 8 2.18 -12.72 5.74
C GLU A 8 1.70 -11.36 6.27
N THR A 9 0.43 -11.06 6.06
CA THR A 9 -0.24 -9.84 6.57
C THR A 9 -1.75 -10.08 6.66
N TYR A 10 -2.49 -9.08 7.15
CA TYR A 10 -3.94 -9.08 7.10
C TYR A 10 -4.44 -8.61 5.74
N GLN A 11 -5.44 -9.30 5.18
CA GLN A 11 -5.95 -9.01 3.84
C GLN A 11 -6.58 -7.63 3.76
N PHE A 12 -7.30 -7.21 4.81
CA PHE A 12 -7.87 -5.87 4.88
C PHE A 12 -6.81 -4.79 4.72
N ASP A 13 -5.73 -4.85 5.49
CA ASP A 13 -4.67 -3.85 5.45
C ASP A 13 -4.02 -3.80 4.07
N PHE A 14 -3.75 -4.97 3.48
CA PHE A 14 -3.12 -5.06 2.17
C PHE A 14 -4.03 -4.49 1.07
N ALA A 15 -5.30 -4.91 1.03
CA ALA A 15 -6.28 -4.43 0.07
C ALA A 15 -6.50 -2.92 0.20
N PHE A 16 -6.56 -2.41 1.44
CA PHE A 16 -6.68 -0.99 1.69
C PHE A 16 -5.46 -0.21 1.19
N ILE A 17 -4.24 -0.69 1.44
CA ILE A 17 -3.01 -0.05 0.95
C ILE A 17 -2.98 -0.01 -0.58
N GLU A 18 -3.27 -1.11 -1.27
CA GLU A 18 -3.31 -1.15 -2.74
C GLU A 18 -4.43 -0.27 -3.30
N HIS A 19 -5.59 -0.21 -2.64
CA HIS A 19 -6.68 0.70 -3.00
C HIS A 19 -6.23 2.17 -2.89
N ILE A 20 -5.66 2.60 -1.76
CA ILE A 20 -5.16 3.98 -1.59
C ILE A 20 -4.05 4.31 -2.58
N LYS A 21 -3.15 3.36 -2.85
CA LYS A 21 -2.10 3.50 -3.88
C LYS A 21 -2.71 3.72 -5.26
N SER A 22 -3.78 3.01 -5.60
CA SER A 22 -4.49 3.20 -6.88
C SER A 22 -5.11 4.60 -7.00
N LEU A 23 -5.77 5.11 -5.93
CA LEU A 23 -6.31 6.46 -5.88
C LEU A 23 -5.21 7.54 -5.99
N ARG A 24 -4.07 7.30 -5.35
CA ARG A 24 -2.91 8.19 -5.42
C ARG A 24 -2.37 8.27 -6.86
N ILE A 25 -2.22 7.12 -7.52
CA ILE A 25 -1.73 7.04 -8.90
C ILE A 25 -2.73 7.68 -9.87
N SER A 26 -4.04 7.47 -9.68
CA SER A 26 -5.06 8.09 -10.54
C SER A 26 -5.07 9.62 -10.43
N LYS A 27 -4.70 10.18 -9.28
CA LYS A 27 -4.46 11.62 -9.08
C LYS A 27 -3.09 12.11 -9.58
N GLY A 28 -2.21 11.23 -10.05
CA GLY A 28 -0.85 11.58 -10.46
C GLY A 28 0.09 11.95 -9.31
N TRP A 29 -0.23 11.56 -8.07
CA TRP A 29 0.55 11.90 -6.89
C TRP A 29 1.69 10.91 -6.67
N SER A 30 2.86 11.42 -6.27
CA SER A 30 3.93 10.58 -5.69
C SER A 30 3.57 10.18 -4.26
N GLN A 31 4.28 9.18 -3.72
CA GLN A 31 4.13 8.79 -2.30
C GLN A 31 4.46 9.96 -1.36
N GLU A 32 5.48 10.76 -1.73
CA GLU A 32 5.84 11.97 -1.01
C GLU A 32 4.72 13.02 -1.06
N ALA A 33 4.11 13.23 -2.24
CA ALA A 33 3.00 14.16 -2.40
C ALA A 33 1.81 13.77 -1.50
N LEU A 34 1.40 12.48 -1.50
CA LEU A 34 0.33 12.04 -0.61
C LEU A 34 0.72 12.21 0.87
N SER A 35 1.97 11.97 1.25
CA SER A 35 2.43 12.19 2.63
C SER A 35 2.29 13.67 3.05
N ILE A 36 2.60 14.59 2.13
CA ILE A 36 2.44 16.04 2.35
C ILE A 36 0.96 16.41 2.49
N GLU A 37 0.09 15.94 1.58
CA GLU A 37 -1.35 16.20 1.64
C GLU A 37 -2.01 15.65 2.92
N MET A 38 -1.53 14.51 3.41
CA MET A 38 -1.95 13.93 4.68
C MET A 38 -1.42 14.69 5.92
N GLY A 39 -0.40 15.54 5.76
CA GLY A 39 0.28 16.22 6.87
C GLY A 39 1.09 15.27 7.76
N VAL A 40 1.72 14.25 7.18
CA VAL A 40 2.59 13.28 7.86
C VAL A 40 4.04 13.38 7.37
N ALA A 41 4.96 12.60 7.95
CA ALA A 41 6.35 12.58 7.50
C ALA A 41 6.45 12.20 6.02
N THR A 42 7.33 12.86 5.24
CA THR A 42 7.41 12.73 3.77
C THR A 42 7.64 11.29 3.26
N LYS A 43 8.26 10.44 4.09
CA LYS A 43 8.51 9.01 3.77
C LYS A 43 7.41 8.06 4.23
N PHE A 44 6.37 8.56 4.90
CA PHE A 44 5.36 7.73 5.55
C PHE A 44 4.63 6.82 4.55
N VAL A 45 4.06 7.39 3.48
CA VAL A 45 3.35 6.60 2.46
C VAL A 45 4.30 5.65 1.75
N GLY A 46 5.55 6.08 1.50
CA GLY A 46 6.58 5.20 0.91
C GLY A 46 6.92 4.00 1.80
N ASN A 47 6.89 4.16 3.12
CA ASN A 47 7.02 3.04 4.05
C ASN A 47 5.78 2.15 4.05
N VAL A 48 4.57 2.72 4.02
CA VAL A 48 3.32 1.97 4.03
C VAL A 48 3.14 1.12 2.76
N GLU A 49 3.45 1.69 1.59
CA GLU A 49 3.35 0.97 0.32
C GLU A 49 4.54 0.02 0.06
N SER A 50 5.51 -0.04 0.98
CA SER A 50 6.65 -0.95 0.83
C SER A 50 6.31 -2.34 1.32
N TYR A 51 6.39 -3.33 0.43
CA TYR A 51 6.25 -4.76 0.78
C TYR A 51 7.33 -5.29 1.74
N LYS A 52 8.34 -4.50 2.08
CA LYS A 52 9.40 -4.86 3.04
C LYS A 52 9.20 -4.27 4.42
N GLN A 53 8.27 -3.33 4.57
CA GLN A 53 8.01 -2.64 5.82
C GLN A 53 6.67 -3.11 6.38
N HIS A 54 6.58 -3.18 7.70
CA HIS A 54 5.34 -3.57 8.39
C HIS A 54 4.42 -2.38 8.68
N GLN A 55 4.73 -1.18 8.18
CA GLN A 55 3.99 0.03 8.49
C GLN A 55 2.65 0.02 7.76
N LYS A 56 1.57 0.36 8.48
CA LYS A 56 0.19 0.33 7.98
C LYS A 56 -0.52 1.64 8.29
N TYR A 57 -1.59 1.91 7.55
CA TYR A 57 -2.52 2.97 7.91
C TYR A 57 -3.31 2.56 9.16
N SER A 58 -3.07 3.23 10.28
CA SER A 58 -3.95 3.14 11.44
C SER A 58 -5.26 3.93 11.25
N THR A 59 -6.22 3.77 12.16
CA THR A 59 -7.51 4.49 12.16
C THR A 59 -7.37 6.01 12.07
N ARG A 60 -6.35 6.61 12.71
CA ARG A 60 -6.03 8.04 12.58
C ARG A 60 -5.74 8.43 11.13
N HIS A 61 -5.07 7.57 10.36
CA HIS A 61 -4.70 7.89 8.98
C HIS A 61 -5.90 7.88 8.04
N ILE A 62 -6.97 7.15 8.37
CA ILE A 62 -8.19 7.12 7.56
C ILE A 62 -8.80 8.52 7.44
N SER A 63 -8.89 9.28 8.54
CA SER A 63 -9.39 10.65 8.49
C SER A 63 -8.45 11.61 7.75
N LEU A 64 -7.13 11.40 7.87
CA LEU A 64 -6.14 12.18 7.14
C LEU A 64 -6.18 11.92 5.64
N LEU A 65 -6.34 10.65 5.23
CA LEU A 65 -6.54 10.24 3.85
C LEU A 65 -7.82 10.86 3.29
N ALA A 66 -8.94 10.80 4.02
CA ALA A 66 -10.21 11.38 3.56
C ALA A 66 -10.06 12.88 3.30
N LYS A 67 -9.40 13.59 4.23
CA LYS A 67 -9.08 15.02 4.06
C LYS A 67 -8.16 15.27 2.86
N ALA A 68 -7.09 14.50 2.71
CA ALA A 68 -6.15 14.63 1.59
C ALA A 68 -6.86 14.41 0.24
N PHE A 69 -7.73 13.40 0.14
CA PHE A 69 -8.45 13.12 -1.10
C PHE A 69 -9.63 14.06 -1.36
N GLY A 70 -10.07 14.83 -0.37
CA GLY A 70 -11.21 15.74 -0.45
C GLY A 70 -12.57 15.05 -0.26
N PHE A 71 -12.58 13.86 0.33
CA PHE A 71 -13.81 13.11 0.61
C PHE A 71 -14.56 13.69 1.80
N LYS A 72 -15.89 13.73 1.68
CA LYS A 72 -16.77 14.23 2.75
C LYS A 72 -17.01 13.13 3.78
N ASN A 73 -17.09 11.88 3.33
CA ASN A 73 -17.33 10.71 4.16
C ASN A 73 -16.17 9.72 4.05
N ILE A 74 -15.76 9.16 5.19
CA ILE A 74 -14.70 8.15 5.23
C ILE A 74 -15.04 6.90 4.41
N SER A 75 -16.33 6.57 4.27
CA SER A 75 -16.79 5.44 3.46
C SER A 75 -16.37 5.54 1.99
N GLU A 76 -16.10 6.74 1.48
CA GLU A 76 -15.58 6.94 0.12
C GLU A 76 -14.16 6.34 -0.07
N LEU A 77 -13.40 6.13 1.02
CA LEU A 77 -12.11 5.42 1.00
C LEU A 77 -12.27 3.89 1.01
N MET A 78 -13.48 3.39 1.26
CA MET A 78 -13.74 1.97 1.50
C MET A 78 -14.36 1.28 0.28
N ASP A 79 -14.21 1.87 -0.91
CA ASP A 79 -14.72 1.33 -2.17
C ASP A 79 -13.75 0.27 -2.75
N PHE A 80 -13.61 -0.83 -2.01
CA PHE A 80 -12.87 -2.02 -2.41
C PHE A 80 -13.57 -3.28 -1.90
N SER A 81 -13.32 -4.41 -2.56
CA SER A 81 -13.95 -5.68 -2.19
C SER A 81 -13.69 -6.05 -0.74
N THR A 82 -14.72 -6.56 -0.06
CA THR A 82 -14.58 -7.09 1.29
C THR A 82 -13.58 -8.25 1.30
N PRO A 83 -12.59 -8.26 2.21
CA PRO A 83 -11.67 -9.38 2.38
C PRO A 83 -12.38 -10.72 2.66
N GLU A 84 -11.88 -11.80 2.07
CA GLU A 84 -12.40 -13.16 2.23
C GLU A 84 -11.68 -13.93 3.35
N HIS A 85 -10.45 -13.55 3.65
CA HIS A 85 -9.57 -14.12 4.66
C HIS A 85 -9.11 -13.02 5.63
N ASP A 86 -8.90 -13.37 6.89
CA ASP A 86 -8.25 -12.45 7.84
C ASP A 86 -6.78 -12.25 7.48
N ARG A 87 -6.04 -13.37 7.40
CA ARG A 87 -4.61 -13.41 7.05
C ARG A 87 -4.40 -13.94 5.64
N ILE A 88 -3.40 -13.39 4.98
CA ILE A 88 -2.96 -13.80 3.64
C ILE A 88 -1.44 -13.91 3.60
N LYS A 89 -0.96 -14.79 2.73
CA LYS A 89 0.42 -14.86 2.28
C LYS A 89 0.51 -14.22 0.90
N VAL A 90 1.35 -13.19 0.79
CA VAL A 90 1.57 -12.43 -0.45
C VAL A 90 2.92 -12.81 -1.02
N THR A 91 2.96 -13.15 -2.30
CA THR A 91 4.18 -13.39 -3.08
C THR A 91 4.43 -12.20 -3.99
N VAL A 92 5.61 -11.59 -3.87
CA VAL A 92 6.00 -10.42 -4.66
C VAL A 92 7.26 -10.71 -5.46
N LYS A 93 7.22 -10.36 -6.74
CA LYS A 93 8.37 -10.29 -7.62
C LYS A 93 8.87 -8.85 -7.70
N GLN A 94 10.16 -8.64 -7.45
CA GLN A 94 10.80 -7.32 -7.58
C GLN A 94 11.97 -7.39 -8.57
N VAL A 95 12.00 -6.41 -9.48
CA VAL A 95 13.12 -6.20 -10.40
C VAL A 95 13.95 -5.04 -9.87
N TYR A 96 15.24 -5.29 -9.67
CA TYR A 96 16.21 -4.29 -9.23
C TYR A 96 17.07 -3.82 -10.40
N ASN A 97 17.59 -2.60 -10.28
CA ASN A 97 18.68 -2.09 -11.12
C ASN A 97 19.91 -3.02 -11.10
N GLU A 98 20.85 -2.79 -12.02
CA GLU A 98 22.04 -3.63 -12.19
C GLU A 98 22.86 -3.77 -10.90
N SER A 99 22.98 -2.69 -10.13
CA SER A 99 23.71 -2.69 -8.84
C SER A 99 22.95 -3.33 -7.68
N GLY A 100 21.68 -3.70 -7.87
CA GLY A 100 20.85 -4.33 -6.83
C GLY A 100 20.40 -3.40 -5.71
N THR A 101 20.62 -2.09 -5.83
CA THR A 101 20.34 -1.10 -4.78
C THR A 101 18.93 -0.49 -4.85
N LYS A 102 18.34 -0.40 -6.04
CA LYS A 102 17.04 0.26 -6.26
C LYS A 102 16.06 -0.71 -6.92
N VAL A 103 14.86 -0.78 -6.35
CA VAL A 103 13.71 -1.47 -6.95
C VAL A 103 13.20 -0.62 -8.11
N MET A 104 13.15 -1.23 -9.29
CA MET A 104 12.64 -0.64 -10.53
C MET A 104 11.17 -1.00 -10.75
N GLU A 105 10.82 -2.24 -10.43
CA GLU A 105 9.47 -2.78 -10.61
C GLU A 105 9.12 -3.70 -9.44
N SER A 106 7.84 -3.72 -9.07
CA SER A 106 7.30 -4.62 -8.05
C SER A 106 5.93 -5.09 -8.48
N GLU A 107 5.75 -6.39 -8.52
CA GLU A 107 4.52 -7.04 -8.96
C GLU A 107 4.11 -8.09 -7.92
N VAL A 108 2.83 -8.08 -7.58
CA VAL A 108 2.22 -9.12 -6.75
C VAL A 108 1.88 -10.29 -7.65
N VAL A 109 2.51 -11.42 -7.43
CA VAL A 109 2.39 -12.62 -8.30
C VAL A 109 1.57 -13.74 -7.66
N GLY A 110 1.18 -13.60 -6.39
CA GLY A 110 0.31 -14.55 -5.72
C GLY A 110 -0.23 -14.02 -4.39
N ILE A 111 -1.48 -14.34 -4.09
CA ILE A 111 -2.13 -14.09 -2.80
C ILE A 111 -2.88 -15.37 -2.43
N GLU A 112 -2.60 -15.89 -1.24
CA GLU A 112 -3.21 -17.10 -0.71
C GLU A 112 -3.75 -16.82 0.71
N GLY A 113 -4.95 -17.30 1.02
CA GLY A 113 -5.49 -17.26 2.39
C GLY A 113 -4.69 -18.16 3.33
N VAL A 114 -4.45 -17.69 4.55
CA VAL A 114 -3.81 -18.48 5.61
C VAL A 114 -4.83 -18.70 6.73
N GLU A 115 -5.14 -19.96 7.02
CA GLU A 115 -5.97 -20.35 8.15
C GLU A 115 -5.26 -20.09 9.50
#